data_AF-A0A815CNB9-F1
#
_entry.id   AF-A0A815CNB9-F1
#
_cell.length_a   1.000
_cell.length_b   1.000
_cell.length_c   1.000
_cell.angle_alpha   90.00
_cell.angle_beta   90.00
_cell.angle_gamma   90.00
#
_symmetry.space_group_name_H-M   'P 1'
#
loop_
_entity.id
_entity.type
_entity.pdbx_description
1 polymer ?
#
loop_
_entity_poly.entity_id
_entity_poly.type
_entity_poly.pdbx_seq_one_letter_code
_entity_poly.pdbx_strand_id
1 'polypeptide(L)'
;MADSKKTSAYDKVALHVSLYWLTIDQHYDHLYQQLNQWQNDMINKINETCKNSIITLTTCNVIQEPVTEYRPLVLCELISPHLLNYSQQTVSPLVYEYEQAMKDGTWNWNKLPDEHQNSTALKVANIDGQLVSFDNRRLLAAQNLGLTLIPIIKIHLDDIKPGTTTTWRKLFERRLKQSKLPSQGTRTKPTVKE
;
A
#
# COMPACT_ATOMS: atom_id res chain seq x y z
N MET A 1 10.03 -2.80 71.90
CA MET A 1 9.41 -1.54 71.46
C MET A 1 9.44 -1.54 69.94
N ALA A 2 8.28 -1.74 69.30
CA ALA A 2 8.15 -1.78 67.85
C ALA A 2 8.10 -0.34 67.33
N ASP A 3 9.12 0.06 66.57
CA ASP A 3 9.23 1.39 65.99
C ASP A 3 8.40 1.42 64.69
N SER A 4 7.16 1.94 64.80
CA SER A 4 6.29 2.09 63.63
C SER A 4 6.82 3.24 62.78
N LYS A 5 7.51 2.91 61.67
CA LYS A 5 7.93 3.91 60.68
C LYS A 5 6.68 4.65 60.17
N LYS A 6 6.50 5.89 60.62
CA LYS A 6 5.52 6.82 60.07
C LYS A 6 5.97 7.18 58.65
N THR A 7 5.37 6.52 57.65
CA THR A 7 5.46 6.94 56.24
C THR A 7 5.00 8.39 56.14
N SER A 8 5.86 9.23 55.57
CA SER A 8 5.62 10.66 55.45
C SER A 8 4.46 10.93 54.48
N ALA A 9 3.85 12.13 54.57
CA ALA A 9 2.81 12.54 53.62
C ALA A 9 3.32 12.50 52.17
N TYR A 10 4.61 12.74 51.94
CA TYR A 10 5.25 12.64 50.62
C TYR A 10 5.31 11.20 50.10
N ASP A 11 5.57 10.22 50.98
CA ASP A 11 5.65 8.81 50.59
C ASP A 11 4.28 8.28 50.12
N LYS A 12 3.21 8.77 50.75
CA LYS A 12 1.83 8.43 50.37
C LYS A 12 1.43 9.04 49.03
N VAL A 13 1.84 10.27 48.76
CA VAL A 13 1.58 10.97 47.49
C VAL A 13 2.37 10.31 46.35
N ALA A 14 3.64 9.98 46.57
CA ALA A 14 4.46 9.26 45.59
C ALA A 14 3.86 7.90 45.22
N LEU A 15 3.41 7.11 46.21
CA LEU A 15 2.72 5.84 45.97
C LEU A 15 1.43 6.02 45.17
N HIS A 16 0.65 7.06 45.45
CA HIS A 16 -0.59 7.33 44.73
C HIS A 16 -0.35 7.73 43.27
N VAL A 17 0.67 8.55 43.02
CA VAL A 17 1.07 8.94 41.66
C VAL A 17 1.61 7.73 40.89
N SER A 18 2.45 6.88 41.49
CA SER A 18 2.95 5.67 40.84
C SER A 18 1.83 4.67 40.51
N LEU A 19 0.85 4.47 41.41
CA LEU A 19 -0.32 3.63 41.14
C LEU A 19 -1.21 4.19 40.02
N TYR A 20 -1.32 5.53 39.93
CA TYR A 20 -2.06 6.19 38.85
C TYR A 20 -1.37 6.02 37.49
N TRP A 21 -0.04 6.12 37.42
CA TRP A 21 0.70 5.82 36.18
C TRP A 21 0.61 4.35 35.79
N LEU A 22 0.72 3.43 36.75
CA LEU A 22 0.60 1.98 36.49
C LEU A 22 -0.77 1.58 35.94
N THR A 23 -1.84 2.25 36.39
CA THR A 23 -3.20 2.03 35.91
C THR A 23 -3.43 2.62 34.52
N ILE A 24 -2.79 3.76 34.20
CA ILE A 24 -2.77 4.30 32.83
C ILE A 24 -2.03 3.34 31.89
N ASP A 25 -0.87 2.82 32.28
CA ASP A 25 -0.09 1.88 31.46
C ASP A 25 -0.87 0.59 31.20
N GLN A 26 -1.51 0.02 32.23
CA GLN A 26 -2.36 -1.16 32.08
C GLN A 26 -3.57 -0.92 31.18
N HIS A 27 -4.17 0.28 31.25
CA HIS A 27 -5.27 0.66 30.39
C HIS A 27 -4.81 0.81 28.92
N TYR A 28 -3.64 1.39 28.71
CA TYR A 28 -3.02 1.53 27.39
C TYR A 28 -2.69 0.16 26.78
N ASP A 29 -2.08 -0.74 27.57
CA ASP A 29 -1.82 -2.11 27.15
C ASP A 29 -3.11 -2.85 26.78
N HIS A 30 -4.18 -2.66 27.56
CA HIS A 30 -5.46 -3.29 27.26
C HIS A 30 -6.07 -2.77 25.94
N LEU A 31 -6.04 -1.46 25.71
CA LEU A 31 -6.49 -0.87 24.45
C LEU A 31 -5.63 -1.32 23.26
N TYR A 32 -4.33 -1.46 23.45
CA TYR A 32 -3.41 -1.96 22.44
C TYR A 32 -3.71 -3.42 22.07
N GLN A 33 -3.97 -4.27 23.07
CA GLN A 33 -4.39 -5.65 22.83
C GLN A 33 -5.74 -5.74 22.13
N GLN A 34 -6.71 -4.88 22.51
CA GLN A 34 -8.01 -4.82 21.82
C GLN A 34 -7.86 -4.38 20.36
N LEU A 35 -7.00 -3.41 20.07
CA LEU A 35 -6.74 -2.96 18.70
C LEU A 35 -6.10 -4.06 17.85
N ASN A 36 -5.09 -4.76 18.39
CA ASN A 36 -4.43 -5.87 17.71
C ASN A 36 -5.42 -7.03 17.46
N GLN A 37 -6.26 -7.35 18.44
CA GLN A 37 -7.30 -8.37 18.28
C GLN A 37 -8.30 -7.96 17.20
N TRP A 38 -8.77 -6.72 17.21
CA TRP A 38 -9.68 -6.20 16.18
C TRP A 38 -9.05 -6.23 14.78
N GLN A 39 -7.76 -5.87 14.65
CA GLN A 39 -7.04 -5.95 13.38
C GLN A 39 -6.93 -7.40 12.89
N ASN A 40 -6.59 -8.34 13.78
CA ASN A 40 -6.53 -9.76 13.45
C ASN A 40 -7.90 -10.31 13.04
N ASP A 41 -8.97 -9.94 13.75
CA ASP A 41 -10.33 -10.34 13.43
C ASP A 41 -10.78 -9.77 12.07
N MET A 42 -10.40 -8.52 11.77
CA MET A 42 -10.67 -7.91 10.47
C MET A 42 -9.92 -8.62 9.34
N ILE A 43 -8.63 -8.94 9.54
CA ILE A 43 -7.80 -9.70 8.58
C ILE A 43 -8.41 -11.09 8.36
N ASN A 44 -8.79 -11.79 9.42
CA ASN A 44 -9.40 -13.12 9.33
C ASN A 44 -10.74 -13.07 8.58
N LYS A 45 -11.58 -12.07 8.86
CA LYS A 45 -12.86 -11.88 8.17
C LYS A 45 -12.67 -11.55 6.68
N ILE A 46 -11.66 -10.75 6.35
CA ILE A 46 -11.26 -10.50 4.96
C ILE A 46 -10.81 -11.82 4.29
N ASN A 47 -9.94 -12.59 4.94
CA ASN A 47 -9.45 -13.87 4.43
C ASN A 47 -10.57 -14.91 4.22
N GLU A 48 -11.55 -14.98 5.13
CA GLU A 48 -12.71 -15.86 4.98
C GLU A 48 -13.64 -15.42 3.84
N THR A 49 -13.85 -14.11 3.68
CA THR A 49 -14.65 -13.54 2.58
C THR A 49 -13.95 -13.76 1.22
N CYS A 50 -12.62 -13.65 1.21
CA CYS A 50 -11.77 -13.89 0.05
C CYS A 50 -11.53 -15.38 -0.25
N LYS A 51 -11.78 -16.32 0.68
CA LYS A 51 -11.69 -17.77 0.37
C LYS A 51 -12.73 -18.22 -0.65
N ASN A 52 -13.87 -17.53 -0.74
CA ASN A 52 -14.97 -17.85 -1.64
C ASN A 52 -14.98 -17.02 -2.94
N SER A 53 -14.02 -16.11 -3.09
CA SER A 53 -13.92 -15.18 -4.22
C SER A 53 -12.49 -15.22 -4.76
N ILE A 54 -12.26 -15.28 -6.07
CA ILE A 54 -10.90 -15.33 -6.67
C ILE A 54 -10.23 -13.93 -6.57
N ILE A 55 -10.06 -13.41 -5.35
CA ILE A 55 -9.41 -12.13 -5.04
C ILE A 55 -8.61 -12.35 -3.76
N THR A 56 -7.33 -12.70 -3.90
CA THR A 56 -6.41 -12.78 -2.76
C THR A 56 -6.05 -11.36 -2.33
N LEU A 57 -6.73 -10.81 -1.32
CA LEU A 57 -6.29 -9.58 -0.66
C LEU A 57 -5.12 -9.92 0.26
N THR A 58 -3.89 -9.93 -0.28
CA THR A 58 -2.71 -9.94 0.57
C THR A 58 -2.53 -8.54 1.13
N THR A 59 -2.79 -8.36 2.42
CA THR A 59 -2.27 -7.20 3.15
C THR A 59 -0.75 -7.19 3.03
N CYS A 60 -0.17 -6.13 2.48
CA CYS A 60 1.27 -5.89 2.56
C CYS A 60 1.66 -5.92 4.04
N ASN A 61 2.40 -6.95 4.48
CA ASN A 61 2.75 -7.14 5.87
C ASN A 61 3.39 -5.87 6.44
N VAL A 62 2.79 -5.37 7.52
CA VAL A 62 3.35 -4.35 8.41
C VAL A 62 4.62 -4.94 9.01
N ILE A 63 5.77 -4.39 8.63
CA ILE A 63 6.97 -4.54 9.46
C ILE A 63 6.63 -3.84 10.77
N GLN A 64 6.68 -4.58 11.87
CA GLN A 64 6.55 -4.06 13.23
C GLN A 64 7.73 -3.12 13.51
N GLU A 65 7.65 -1.89 13.02
CA GLU A 65 8.42 -0.78 13.58
C GLU A 65 7.54 -0.01 14.57
N PRO A 66 8.10 0.47 15.69
CA PRO A 66 7.32 1.18 16.71
C PRO A 66 6.62 2.38 16.08
N VAL A 67 5.29 2.33 16.10
CA VAL A 67 4.38 3.26 15.45
C VAL A 67 4.45 4.61 16.13
N THR A 68 5.30 5.52 15.66
CA THR A 68 5.30 6.93 16.08
C THR A 68 4.44 7.82 15.20
N GLU A 69 3.84 7.28 14.13
CA GLU A 69 2.98 8.05 13.23
C GLU A 69 1.81 7.19 12.73
N TYR A 70 0.58 7.61 13.03
CA TYR A 70 -0.64 6.96 12.54
C TYR A 70 -0.76 7.19 11.03
N ARG A 71 -0.21 6.27 10.22
CA ARG A 71 -0.34 6.33 8.76
C ARG A 71 -1.52 5.47 8.31
N PRO A 72 -2.47 5.99 7.52
CA PRO A 72 -3.60 5.20 7.06
C PRO A 72 -3.11 4.00 6.25
N LEU A 73 -3.65 2.82 6.56
CA LEU A 73 -3.40 1.58 5.82
C LEU A 73 -3.75 1.80 4.34
N VAL A 74 -2.74 1.87 3.47
CA VAL A 74 -2.98 1.83 2.01
C VAL A 74 -3.27 0.37 1.66
N LEU A 75 -4.54 0.05 1.47
CA LEU A 75 -4.96 -1.27 1.03
C LEU A 75 -4.54 -1.48 -0.43
N CYS A 76 -3.45 -2.22 -0.65
CA CYS A 76 -3.06 -2.67 -1.98
C CYS A 76 -3.92 -3.87 -2.40
N GLU A 77 -4.58 -3.75 -3.54
CA GLU A 77 -5.30 -4.88 -4.15
C GLU A 77 -4.34 -5.70 -4.99
N LEU A 78 -4.40 -7.04 -4.90
CA LEU A 78 -3.64 -7.91 -5.80
C LEU A 78 -4.47 -8.24 -7.04
N ILE A 79 -3.85 -8.09 -8.21
CA ILE A 79 -4.47 -8.45 -9.48
C ILE A 79 -3.48 -9.16 -10.39
N SER A 80 -3.99 -10.01 -11.28
CA SER A 80 -3.17 -10.54 -12.36
C SER A 80 -2.75 -9.42 -13.32
N PRO A 81 -1.44 -9.26 -13.61
CA PRO A 81 -0.97 -8.22 -14.53
C PRO A 81 -1.54 -8.41 -15.95
N HIS A 82 -1.94 -9.62 -16.33
CA HIS A 82 -2.53 -9.90 -17.65
C HIS A 82 -3.95 -9.33 -17.81
N LEU A 83 -4.60 -8.91 -16.73
CA LEU A 83 -5.92 -8.28 -16.78
C LEU A 83 -5.87 -6.78 -17.06
N LEU A 84 -4.69 -6.16 -16.96
CA LEU A 84 -4.50 -4.73 -17.08
C LEU A 84 -4.23 -4.29 -18.53
N ASN A 85 -4.82 -3.17 -18.91
CA ASN A 85 -4.52 -2.47 -20.16
C ASN A 85 -3.34 -1.51 -19.97
N TYR A 86 -2.62 -1.26 -21.06
CA TYR A 86 -1.59 -0.24 -21.19
C TYR A 86 -2.18 1.11 -21.61
N SER A 87 -1.66 2.19 -21.03
CA SER A 87 -2.00 3.56 -21.44
C SER A 87 -1.12 4.13 -22.55
N GLN A 88 -0.08 3.42 -22.99
CA GLN A 88 0.87 3.85 -24.02
C GLN A 88 1.28 2.67 -24.92
N GLN A 89 1.66 2.95 -26.17
CA GLN A 89 2.17 1.93 -27.11
C GLN A 89 3.69 1.73 -27.04
N THR A 90 4.42 2.64 -26.39
CA THR A 90 5.87 2.56 -26.25
C THR A 90 6.31 2.83 -24.82
N VAL A 91 7.42 2.22 -24.45
CA VAL A 91 8.06 2.39 -23.14
C VAL A 91 9.59 2.51 -23.29
N SER A 92 10.25 3.11 -22.31
CA SER A 92 11.72 3.22 -22.29
C SER A 92 12.40 1.89 -21.90
N PRO A 93 13.73 1.74 -22.13
CA PRO A 93 14.49 0.54 -21.78
C PRO A 93 14.58 0.23 -20.28
N LEU A 94 14.22 1.17 -19.39
CA LEU A 94 14.08 0.94 -17.95
C LEU A 94 13.16 -0.25 -17.58
N VAL A 95 12.39 -0.79 -18.53
CA VAL A 95 11.69 -2.07 -18.33
C VAL A 95 12.64 -3.17 -17.85
N TYR A 96 13.85 -3.26 -18.41
CA TYR A 96 14.81 -4.32 -18.11
C TYR A 96 15.36 -4.21 -16.69
N GLU A 97 15.52 -2.99 -16.17
CA GLU A 97 15.91 -2.77 -14.77
C GLU A 97 14.81 -3.23 -13.81
N TYR A 98 13.54 -2.97 -14.14
CA TYR A 98 12.43 -3.47 -13.34
C TYR A 98 12.30 -4.98 -13.41
N GLU A 99 12.50 -5.59 -14.59
CA GLU A 99 12.53 -7.04 -14.76
C GLU A 99 13.62 -7.66 -13.89
N GLN A 100 14.85 -7.12 -13.95
CA GLN A 100 15.94 -7.65 -13.16
C GLN A 100 15.68 -7.49 -11.66
N ALA A 101 15.19 -6.33 -11.22
CA ALA A 101 14.86 -6.10 -9.82
C ALA A 101 13.75 -7.04 -9.30
N MET A 102 12.72 -7.29 -10.10
CA MET A 102 11.64 -8.22 -9.75
C MET A 102 12.12 -9.66 -9.74
N LYS A 103 12.98 -10.04 -10.70
CA LYS A 103 13.57 -11.38 -10.80
C LYS A 103 14.48 -11.71 -9.62
N ASP A 104 15.30 -10.75 -9.19
CA ASP A 104 16.25 -10.92 -8.10
C ASP A 104 15.61 -10.67 -6.71
N GLY A 105 14.31 -10.35 -6.66
CA GLY A 105 13.59 -10.08 -5.42
C GLY A 105 13.96 -8.76 -4.73
N THR A 106 14.78 -7.92 -5.37
CA THR A 106 15.16 -6.60 -4.85
C THR A 106 14.06 -5.55 -5.07
N TRP A 107 13.09 -5.84 -5.94
CA TRP A 107 11.91 -5.02 -6.13
C TRP A 107 10.96 -5.14 -4.94
N ASN A 108 10.94 -4.12 -4.08
CA ASN A 108 9.99 -4.03 -2.99
C ASN A 108 8.64 -3.50 -3.49
N TRP A 109 7.71 -4.40 -3.76
CA TRP A 109 6.32 -4.07 -4.12
C TRP A 109 5.53 -3.29 -3.06
N ASN A 110 5.96 -3.39 -1.80
CA ASN A 110 5.25 -2.86 -0.63
C ASN A 110 5.77 -1.49 -0.20
N LYS A 111 6.60 -0.83 -1.02
CA LYS A 111 7.06 0.53 -0.71
C LYS A 111 5.85 1.46 -0.75
N LEU A 112 5.43 1.89 0.43
CA LEU A 112 4.35 2.84 0.62
C LEU A 112 4.70 4.18 -0.04
N PRO A 113 3.69 4.98 -0.43
CA PRO A 113 3.93 6.35 -0.86
C PRO A 113 4.69 7.10 0.25
N ASP A 114 5.85 7.67 -0.08
CA ASP A 114 6.57 8.60 0.78
C ASP A 114 5.94 10.01 0.69
N GLU A 115 6.54 11.01 1.32
CA GLU A 115 6.13 12.43 1.20
C GLU A 115 6.13 12.93 -0.26
N HIS A 116 6.86 12.23 -1.15
CA HIS A 116 6.87 12.47 -2.59
C HIS A 116 5.90 11.54 -3.37
N GLN A 117 5.08 10.77 -2.65
CA GLN A 117 4.08 9.80 -3.13
C GLN A 117 4.61 8.74 -4.10
N ASN A 118 5.88 8.38 -3.94
CA ASN A 118 6.55 7.39 -4.78
C ASN A 118 6.36 5.97 -4.24
N SER A 119 5.17 5.41 -4.44
CA SER A 119 4.97 3.97 -4.28
C SER A 119 5.53 3.17 -5.46
N THR A 120 6.05 1.99 -5.17
CA THR A 120 6.49 0.98 -6.15
C THR A 120 5.33 0.17 -6.73
N ALA A 121 4.20 0.06 -6.04
CA ALA A 121 2.98 -0.56 -6.57
C ALA A 121 2.52 0.14 -7.86
N LEU A 122 1.82 -0.59 -8.73
CA LEU A 122 1.30 -0.03 -9.99
C LEU A 122 0.11 0.88 -9.72
N LYS A 123 0.13 2.10 -10.24
CA LYS A 123 -1.05 2.96 -10.24
C LYS A 123 -1.98 2.56 -11.38
N VAL A 124 -3.22 2.27 -11.03
CA VAL A 124 -4.24 1.75 -11.96
C VAL A 124 -5.52 2.56 -11.80
N ALA A 125 -6.19 2.90 -12.92
CA ALA A 125 -7.53 3.49 -12.91
C ALA A 125 -8.53 2.54 -13.55
N ASN A 126 -9.79 2.60 -13.09
CA ASN A 126 -10.91 1.98 -13.79
C ASN A 126 -11.45 2.97 -14.84
N ILE A 127 -11.48 2.56 -16.11
CA ILE A 127 -11.99 3.31 -17.24
C ILE A 127 -13.00 2.42 -17.96
N ASP A 128 -14.27 2.76 -17.86
CA ASP A 128 -15.39 2.04 -18.48
C ASP A 128 -15.36 0.52 -18.19
N GLY A 129 -15.04 0.15 -16.94
CA GLY A 129 -14.96 -1.24 -16.51
C GLY A 129 -13.64 -1.95 -16.83
N GLN A 130 -12.70 -1.28 -17.50
CA GLN A 130 -11.35 -1.80 -17.77
C GLN A 130 -10.33 -1.17 -16.83
N LEU A 131 -9.45 -2.01 -16.27
CA LEU A 131 -8.35 -1.53 -15.44
C LEU A 131 -7.15 -1.16 -16.31
N VAL A 132 -6.71 0.08 -16.22
CA VAL A 132 -5.64 0.64 -17.06
C VAL A 132 -4.46 1.08 -16.20
N SER A 133 -3.27 0.59 -16.54
CA SER A 133 -2.03 0.95 -15.84
C SER A 133 -1.48 2.31 -16.30
N PHE A 134 -1.00 3.07 -15.31
CA PHE A 134 -0.24 4.29 -15.53
C PHE A 134 1.27 4.06 -15.45
N ASP A 135 1.70 2.86 -15.06
CA ASP A 135 3.08 2.43 -14.89
C ASP A 135 3.44 1.31 -15.89
N ASN A 136 3.29 1.59 -17.19
CA ASN A 136 3.40 0.61 -18.28
C ASN A 136 4.73 -0.17 -18.29
N ARG A 137 5.83 0.43 -17.83
CA ARG A 137 7.13 -0.24 -17.70
C ARG A 137 7.10 -1.37 -16.66
N ARG A 138 6.59 -1.07 -15.47
CA ARG A 138 6.49 -2.07 -14.39
C ARG A 138 5.47 -3.15 -14.75
N LEU A 139 4.39 -2.78 -15.44
CA LEU A 139 3.42 -3.73 -15.96
C LEU A 139 4.05 -4.68 -16.99
N LEU A 140 4.77 -4.14 -17.97
CA LEU A 140 5.44 -4.95 -18.98
C LEU A 140 6.46 -5.89 -18.34
N ALA A 141 7.26 -5.39 -17.41
CA ALA A 141 8.22 -6.20 -16.65
C ALA A 141 7.54 -7.36 -15.91
N ALA A 142 6.47 -7.09 -15.16
CA ALA A 142 5.70 -8.09 -14.45
C ALA A 142 5.09 -9.15 -15.40
N GLN A 143 4.57 -8.72 -16.56
CA GLN A 143 4.04 -9.64 -17.57
C GLN A 143 5.13 -10.47 -18.27
N ASN A 144 6.33 -9.92 -18.46
CA ASN A 144 7.45 -10.63 -19.08
C ASN A 144 8.03 -11.70 -18.15
N LEU A 145 8.03 -11.45 -16.84
CA LEU A 145 8.39 -12.44 -15.82
C LEU A 145 7.28 -13.47 -15.53
N GLY A 146 6.09 -13.32 -16.11
CA GLY A 146 4.97 -14.22 -15.88
C GLY A 146 4.44 -14.18 -14.45
N LEU A 147 4.53 -13.03 -13.77
CA LEU A 147 4.02 -12.89 -12.40
C LEU A 147 2.50 -13.12 -12.38
N THR A 148 2.03 -13.97 -11.45
CA THR A 148 0.61 -14.31 -11.36
C THR A 148 -0.22 -13.20 -10.73
N LEU A 149 0.31 -12.52 -9.72
CA LEU A 149 -0.34 -11.45 -8.96
C LEU A 149 0.65 -10.33 -8.67
N ILE A 150 0.19 -9.09 -8.76
CA ILE A 150 0.95 -7.89 -8.38
C ILE A 150 0.05 -6.92 -7.59
N PRO A 151 0.62 -6.14 -6.65
CA PRO A 151 -0.13 -5.12 -5.96
C PRO A 151 -0.36 -3.89 -6.84
N ILE A 152 -1.57 -3.37 -6.76
CA ILE A 152 -2.00 -2.14 -7.41
C ILE A 152 -2.53 -1.13 -6.40
N ILE A 153 -2.41 0.13 -6.76
CA ILE A 153 -3.07 1.26 -6.11
C ILE A 153 -4.09 1.79 -7.10
N LYS A 154 -5.37 1.73 -6.71
CA LYS A 154 -6.45 2.37 -7.47
C LYS A 154 -6.36 3.87 -7.30
N ILE A 155 -6.27 4.59 -8.41
CA ILE A 155 -6.27 6.05 -8.45
C ILE A 155 -7.58 6.56 -9.03
N HIS A 156 -8.04 7.72 -8.54
CA HIS A 156 -9.17 8.40 -9.16
C HIS A 156 -8.66 9.34 -10.27
N LEU A 157 -9.33 9.35 -11.43
CA LEU A 157 -8.86 10.08 -12.61
C LEU A 157 -8.82 11.59 -12.40
N ASP A 158 -9.72 12.10 -11.58
CA ASP A 158 -9.84 13.54 -11.32
C ASP A 158 -8.88 14.02 -10.22
N ASP A 159 -8.15 13.11 -9.56
CA ASP A 159 -7.11 13.47 -8.60
C ASP A 159 -5.92 14.12 -9.30
N ILE A 160 -5.29 15.06 -8.61
CA ILE A 160 -4.03 15.67 -9.03
C ILE A 160 -2.92 14.62 -8.92
N LYS A 161 -2.19 14.38 -10.02
CA LYS A 161 -1.03 13.52 -9.99
C LYS A 161 0.01 14.15 -9.03
N PRO A 162 0.55 13.37 -8.07
CA PRO A 162 1.53 13.87 -7.12
C PRO A 162 2.78 14.46 -7.79
N GLY A 163 3.27 15.55 -7.22
CA GLY A 163 4.39 16.33 -7.73
C GLY A 163 4.09 17.12 -9.01
N THR A 164 2.81 17.30 -9.39
CA THR A 164 2.41 18.04 -10.59
C THR A 164 1.14 18.85 -10.36
N THR A 165 0.78 19.71 -11.30
CA THR A 165 -0.53 20.41 -11.35
C THR A 165 -1.54 19.73 -12.29
N THR A 166 -1.20 18.54 -12.80
CA THR A 166 -1.99 17.83 -13.83
C THR A 166 -2.76 16.68 -13.21
N THR A 167 -4.02 16.50 -13.58
CA THR A 167 -4.82 15.34 -13.14
C THR A 167 -4.39 14.06 -13.84
N TRP A 168 -4.69 12.92 -13.24
CA TRP A 168 -4.48 11.62 -13.89
C TRP A 168 -5.25 11.52 -15.21
N ARG A 169 -6.47 12.08 -15.30
CA ARG A 169 -7.27 12.16 -16.53
C ARG A 169 -6.54 12.88 -17.65
N LYS A 170 -6.03 14.09 -17.39
CA LYS A 170 -5.29 14.89 -18.39
C LYS A 170 -4.02 14.16 -18.86
N LEU A 171 -3.31 13.51 -17.94
CA LEU A 171 -2.16 12.68 -18.29
C LEU A 171 -2.56 11.51 -19.21
N PHE A 172 -3.66 10.83 -18.88
CA PHE A 172 -4.16 9.69 -19.63
C PHE A 172 -4.59 10.06 -21.05
N GLU A 173 -5.44 11.07 -21.20
CA GLU A 173 -5.90 11.57 -22.50
C GLU A 173 -4.72 11.97 -23.40
N ARG A 174 -3.72 12.63 -22.82
CA ARG A 174 -2.48 12.97 -23.54
C ARG A 174 -1.76 11.72 -24.03
N ARG A 175 -1.62 10.69 -23.20
CA ARG A 175 -0.96 9.42 -23.57
C ARG A 175 -1.72 8.68 -24.65
N LEU A 176 -3.05 8.62 -24.55
CA LEU A 176 -3.90 8.01 -25.58
C LEU A 176 -3.75 8.71 -26.92
N LYS A 177 -3.81 10.04 -26.93
CA LYS A 177 -3.62 10.84 -28.15
C LYS A 177 -2.23 10.64 -28.77
N GLN A 178 -1.18 10.67 -27.94
CA GLN A 178 0.20 10.44 -28.40
C GLN A 178 0.40 9.04 -28.95
N SER A 179 -0.25 8.04 -28.35
CA SER A 179 -0.12 6.64 -28.72
C SER A 179 -1.18 6.17 -29.71
N LYS A 180 -2.11 7.02 -30.14
CA LYS A 180 -3.27 6.66 -30.97
C LYS A 180 -4.01 5.42 -30.45
N LEU A 181 -4.26 5.39 -29.14
CA LEU A 181 -4.93 4.28 -28.45
C LEU A 181 -6.44 4.56 -28.29
N PRO A 182 -7.27 3.50 -28.15
CA PRO A 182 -8.68 3.66 -27.84
C PRO A 182 -8.86 4.16 -26.39
N SER A 183 -10.07 4.61 -26.04
CA SER A 183 -10.37 5.30 -24.77
C SER A 183 -10.04 4.48 -23.52
N GLN A 184 -10.04 3.16 -23.61
CA GLN A 184 -9.74 2.21 -22.54
C GLN A 184 -8.27 1.72 -22.53
N GLY A 185 -7.39 2.31 -23.35
CA GLY A 185 -6.03 1.79 -23.55
C GLY A 185 -6.02 0.46 -24.32
N THR A 186 -4.93 -0.29 -24.28
CA THR A 186 -4.79 -1.54 -25.05
C THR A 186 -4.24 -2.70 -24.25
N ARG A 187 -4.62 -3.94 -24.59
CA ARG A 187 -3.97 -5.16 -24.10
C ARG A 187 -2.68 -5.49 -24.84
N THR A 188 -2.45 -4.88 -26.00
CA THR A 188 -1.24 -5.09 -26.78
C THR A 188 -0.02 -4.60 -26.00
N LYS A 189 0.98 -5.46 -25.84
CA LYS A 189 2.24 -5.10 -25.17
C LYS A 189 2.89 -3.91 -25.88
N PRO A 190 3.38 -2.90 -25.14
CA PRO A 190 4.07 -1.77 -25.74
C PRO A 190 5.45 -2.18 -26.26
N THR A 191 5.92 -1.50 -27.30
CA THR A 191 7.28 -1.67 -27.82
C THR A 191 8.28 -0.94 -26.92
N VAL A 192 9.40 -1.59 -26.62
CA VAL A 192 10.53 -0.93 -25.94
C VAL A 192 11.26 -0.10 -26.97
N LYS A 193 11.29 1.23 -26.78
CA LYS A 193 12.02 2.14 -27.66
C LYS A 193 13.39 2.41 -27.05
N GLU A 194 14.44 2.16 -27.84
CA GLU A 194 15.83 2.50 -27.51
C GLU A 194 16.04 4.01 -27.34
#